data_AF-A0A7X6VKV9-F1
#
_entry.id   AF-A0A7X6VKV9-F1
#
_cell.length_a   1.000
_cell.length_b   1.000
_cell.length_c   1.000
_cell.angle_alpha   90.00
_cell.angle_beta   90.00
_cell.angle_gamma   90.00
#
_symmetry.space_group_name_H-M   'P 1'
#
loop_
_entity.id
_entity.type
_entity.pdbx_description
1 polymer ?
#
loop_
_entity_poly.entity_id
_entity_poly.type
_entity_poly.pdbx_seq_one_letter_code
_entity_poly.pdbx_strand_id
1 'polypeptide(L)'
;MDLKKLEETIAKYGKDRIPFIMVTITNNSGGGQPVSLQNLRDVSAAAKKHGIPLLLDAARMAENAWFIKHREKEFADLSVAEILKETMNTADAITVSAKKDPLVNIGGLIACRTEEMYYKLTPRVILFEGFATYGGLAGRDLEALAVGLHEMVNEEHLTHRIAQVRYLGELLSEGGVPCIHPIGGHAVFIDAGAFLPHIPQGSYPADVLSVEIYREGAIRGIGLGALAFENVDEKTGERTFPKLELYRLAVNRRTYTNSHMEYVAESILEVYKRRESINYGLKVTYEPPVKGLKHFLAHLEPVKL
;
A
#
# COMPACT_ATOMS: atom_id res chain seq x y z
N MET A 1 7.81 3.94 -11.74
CA MET A 1 8.78 2.95 -12.26
C MET A 1 10.01 3.69 -12.77
N ASP A 2 11.21 3.18 -12.51
CA ASP A 2 12.43 3.69 -13.14
C ASP A 2 12.63 2.99 -14.49
N LEU A 3 12.49 3.74 -15.59
CA LEU A 3 12.56 3.18 -16.95
C LEU A 3 13.94 2.62 -17.28
N LYS A 4 15.00 3.22 -16.77
CA LYS A 4 16.37 2.75 -17.02
C LYS A 4 16.55 1.37 -16.37
N LYS A 5 16.14 1.24 -15.11
CA LYS A 5 16.19 -0.05 -14.41
C LYS A 5 15.30 -1.10 -15.06
N LEU A 6 14.13 -0.70 -15.59
CA LEU A 6 13.25 -1.60 -16.34
C LEU A 6 13.95 -2.15 -17.58
N GLU A 7 14.50 -1.27 -18.43
CA GLU A 7 15.23 -1.66 -19.65
C GLU A 7 16.46 -2.51 -19.33
N GLU A 8 17.25 -2.14 -18.32
CA GLU A 8 18.39 -2.93 -17.84
C GLU A 8 17.96 -4.33 -17.35
N THR A 9 16.83 -4.42 -16.66
CA THR A 9 16.28 -5.70 -16.17
C THR A 9 15.84 -6.58 -17.34
N ILE A 10 15.16 -6.01 -18.34
CA ILE A 10 14.75 -6.74 -19.54
C ILE A 10 15.97 -7.22 -20.33
N ALA A 11 16.98 -6.36 -20.50
CA ALA A 11 18.22 -6.72 -21.18
C ALA A 11 18.97 -7.84 -20.44
N LYS A 12 19.00 -7.80 -19.10
CA LYS A 12 19.71 -8.78 -18.28
C LYS A 12 19.06 -10.17 -18.30
N TYR A 13 17.73 -10.24 -18.15
CA TYR A 13 17.03 -11.53 -17.97
C TYR A 13 16.40 -12.06 -19.26
N GLY A 14 16.14 -11.19 -20.25
CA GLY A 14 15.42 -11.51 -21.47
C GLY A 14 13.91 -11.60 -21.26
N LYS A 15 13.13 -11.28 -22.30
CA LYS A 15 11.66 -11.27 -22.24
C LYS A 15 11.05 -12.60 -21.78
N ASP A 16 11.68 -13.72 -22.14
CA ASP A 16 11.13 -15.07 -21.88
C ASP A 16 11.12 -15.43 -20.39
N ARG A 17 11.89 -14.69 -19.56
CA ARG A 17 11.90 -14.84 -18.09
C ARG A 17 11.05 -13.79 -17.37
N ILE A 18 10.41 -12.87 -18.09
CA ILE A 18 9.62 -11.77 -17.52
C ILE A 18 8.16 -11.98 -17.93
N PRO A 19 7.32 -12.57 -17.06
CA PRO A 19 5.95 -12.94 -17.43
C PRO A 19 5.04 -11.73 -17.62
N PHE A 20 5.30 -10.64 -16.88
CA PHE A 20 4.60 -9.36 -16.98
C PHE A 20 5.40 -8.27 -16.23
N ILE A 21 5.05 -7.02 -16.49
CA ILE A 21 5.46 -5.85 -15.71
C ILE A 21 4.26 -5.46 -14.84
N MET A 22 4.48 -5.20 -13.55
CA MET A 22 3.43 -4.76 -12.63
C MET A 22 3.74 -3.35 -12.11
N VAL A 23 2.76 -2.45 -12.18
CA VAL A 23 2.83 -1.13 -11.55
C VAL A 23 1.70 -0.98 -10.55
N THR A 24 2.04 -0.72 -9.29
CA THR A 24 1.06 -0.49 -8.21
C THR A 24 0.68 0.98 -8.14
N ILE A 25 -0.63 1.27 -8.18
CA ILE A 25 -1.20 2.62 -8.08
C ILE A 25 -2.21 2.72 -6.92
N THR A 26 -1.98 3.55 -5.91
CA THR A 26 -0.71 4.18 -5.49
C THR A 26 0.30 3.15 -4.97
N ASN A 27 1.60 3.47 -4.97
CA ASN A 27 2.64 2.57 -4.46
C ASN A 27 2.53 2.42 -2.93
N ASN A 28 1.84 1.36 -2.49
CA ASN A 28 1.61 1.06 -1.08
C ASN A 28 2.90 0.97 -0.26
N SER A 29 3.91 0.26 -0.77
CA SER A 29 5.18 0.05 -0.07
C SER A 29 6.05 1.31 -0.03
N GLY A 30 5.84 2.23 -0.97
CA GLY A 30 6.49 3.55 -1.02
C GLY A 30 5.79 4.63 -0.20
N GLY A 31 4.83 4.27 0.67
CA GLY A 31 4.09 5.25 1.48
C GLY A 31 2.74 5.67 0.90
N GLY A 32 2.23 4.99 -0.13
CA GLY A 32 1.00 5.38 -0.84
C GLY A 32 1.21 6.52 -1.82
N GLN A 33 2.40 6.59 -2.44
CA GLN A 33 2.75 7.64 -3.39
C GLN A 33 2.13 7.40 -4.78
N PRO A 34 1.71 8.46 -5.47
CA PRO A 34 1.14 8.33 -6.80
C PRO A 34 2.19 7.99 -7.86
N VAL A 35 1.71 7.39 -8.95
CA VAL A 35 2.45 7.23 -10.20
C VAL A 35 1.82 8.19 -11.21
N SER A 36 2.66 8.98 -11.88
CA SER A 36 2.18 9.93 -12.88
C SER A 36 1.65 9.24 -14.12
N LEU A 37 0.73 9.89 -14.84
CA LEU A 37 0.18 9.31 -16.07
C LEU A 37 1.27 9.19 -17.14
N GLN A 38 2.17 10.16 -17.22
CA GLN A 38 3.32 10.07 -18.13
C GLN A 38 4.18 8.84 -17.84
N ASN A 39 4.48 8.55 -16.56
CA ASN A 39 5.28 7.36 -16.22
C ASN A 39 4.57 6.06 -16.65
N LEU A 40 3.25 5.98 -16.48
CA LEU A 40 2.48 4.81 -16.94
C LEU A 40 2.48 4.67 -18.47
N ARG A 41 2.38 5.78 -19.21
CA ARG A 41 2.48 5.80 -20.67
C ARG A 41 3.86 5.34 -21.14
N ASP A 42 4.93 5.80 -20.50
CA ASP A 42 6.29 5.41 -20.85
C ASP A 42 6.56 3.93 -20.57
N VAL A 43 6.09 3.42 -19.42
CA VAL A 43 6.20 2.00 -19.07
C VAL A 43 5.39 1.15 -20.04
N SER A 44 4.18 1.59 -20.42
CA SER A 44 3.36 0.91 -21.43
C SER A 44 4.06 0.85 -22.78
N ALA A 45 4.70 1.94 -23.22
CA ALA A 45 5.47 1.97 -24.46
C ALA A 45 6.67 1.00 -24.43
N ALA A 46 7.42 0.99 -23.32
CA ALA A 46 8.54 0.06 -23.13
C ALA A 46 8.06 -1.40 -23.10
N ALA A 47 6.99 -1.69 -22.38
CA ALA A 47 6.38 -3.02 -22.30
C ALA A 47 5.97 -3.53 -23.70
N LYS A 48 5.28 -2.69 -24.49
CA LYS A 48 4.86 -3.00 -25.86
C LYS A 48 6.05 -3.25 -26.80
N LYS A 49 7.10 -2.44 -26.71
CA LYS A 49 8.33 -2.61 -27.50
C LYS A 49 8.96 -3.99 -27.31
N HIS A 50 8.88 -4.54 -26.10
CA HIS A 50 9.44 -5.85 -25.76
C HIS A 50 8.43 -7.01 -25.82
N GLY A 51 7.15 -6.71 -26.10
CA GLY A 51 6.08 -7.70 -26.11
C GLY A 51 5.79 -8.32 -24.74
N ILE A 52 5.97 -7.55 -23.66
CA ILE A 52 5.72 -7.98 -22.28
C ILE A 52 4.42 -7.34 -21.79
N PRO A 53 3.45 -8.09 -21.22
CA PRO A 53 2.22 -7.53 -20.70
C PRO A 53 2.46 -6.54 -19.56
N LEU A 54 1.77 -5.39 -19.57
CA LEU A 54 1.73 -4.45 -18.45
C LEU A 54 0.45 -4.63 -17.65
N LEU A 55 0.59 -4.96 -16.37
CA LEU A 55 -0.50 -5.05 -15.41
C LEU A 55 -0.45 -3.91 -14.39
N LEU A 56 -1.62 -3.51 -13.89
CA LEU A 56 -1.71 -2.62 -12.72
C LEU A 56 -2.26 -3.37 -11.50
N ASP A 57 -1.62 -3.14 -10.36
CA ASP A 57 -2.30 -3.29 -9.07
C ASP A 57 -3.02 -1.97 -8.82
N ALA A 58 -4.33 -2.00 -9.05
CA ALA A 58 -5.22 -0.85 -9.07
C ALA A 58 -6.07 -0.76 -7.80
N ALA A 59 -5.58 -1.31 -6.68
CA ALA A 59 -6.29 -1.25 -5.40
C ALA A 59 -6.61 0.19 -4.94
N ARG A 60 -5.76 1.18 -5.26
CA ARG A 60 -5.95 2.59 -4.89
C ARG A 60 -5.89 3.52 -6.10
N MET A 61 -6.58 3.11 -7.17
CA MET A 61 -6.56 3.77 -8.48
C MET A 61 -7.24 5.15 -8.51
N ALA A 62 -8.30 5.37 -7.73
CA ALA A 62 -9.00 6.65 -7.64
C ALA A 62 -8.20 7.68 -6.84
N GLU A 63 -7.53 7.26 -5.75
CA GLU A 63 -6.54 8.10 -5.06
C GLU A 63 -5.41 8.53 -6.00
N ASN A 64 -4.89 7.60 -6.83
CA ASN A 64 -3.85 7.92 -7.80
C ASN A 64 -4.34 8.94 -8.84
N ALA A 65 -5.55 8.74 -9.39
CA ALA A 65 -6.18 9.66 -10.34
C ALA A 65 -6.40 11.06 -9.73
N TRP A 66 -6.80 11.13 -8.45
CA TRP A 66 -6.90 12.41 -7.73
C TRP A 66 -5.54 13.12 -7.66
N PHE A 67 -4.46 12.40 -7.34
CA PHE A 67 -3.13 13.00 -7.32
C PHE A 67 -2.68 13.48 -8.69
N ILE A 68 -2.94 12.72 -9.76
CA ILE A 68 -2.67 13.15 -11.14
C ILE A 68 -3.39 14.48 -11.40
N LYS A 69 -4.71 14.55 -11.16
CA LYS A 69 -5.50 15.80 -11.34
C LYS A 69 -4.89 17.01 -10.65
N HIS A 70 -4.42 16.83 -9.41
CA HIS A 70 -3.96 17.92 -8.54
C HIS A 70 -2.47 18.25 -8.71
N ARG A 71 -1.66 17.38 -9.33
CA ARG A 71 -0.20 17.54 -9.45
C ARG A 71 0.29 17.66 -10.88
N GLU A 72 -0.48 17.18 -11.87
CA GLU A 72 -0.17 17.27 -13.30
C GLU A 72 -1.12 18.28 -13.95
N LYS A 73 -0.58 19.46 -14.29
CA LYS A 73 -1.36 20.64 -14.71
C LYS A 73 -2.20 20.38 -15.95
N GLU A 74 -1.70 19.54 -16.85
CA GLU A 74 -2.36 19.15 -18.09
C GLU A 74 -3.67 18.34 -17.89
N PHE A 75 -3.91 17.82 -16.68
CA PHE A 75 -5.12 17.07 -16.33
C PHE A 75 -6.03 17.81 -15.35
N ALA A 76 -5.73 19.07 -15.02
CA ALA A 76 -6.46 19.85 -14.03
C ALA A 76 -7.96 20.00 -14.36
N ASP A 77 -8.32 20.06 -15.65
CA ASP A 77 -9.71 20.23 -16.10
C ASP A 77 -10.47 18.90 -16.29
N LEU A 78 -9.78 17.75 -16.24
CA LEU A 78 -10.41 16.44 -16.38
C LEU A 78 -11.04 16.00 -15.06
N SER A 79 -12.17 15.30 -15.14
CA SER A 79 -12.72 14.59 -13.99
C SER A 79 -11.79 13.43 -13.55
N VAL A 80 -11.91 13.03 -12.28
CA VAL A 80 -11.17 11.86 -11.76
C VAL A 80 -11.48 10.60 -12.58
N ALA A 81 -12.72 10.43 -13.04
CA ALA A 81 -13.14 9.30 -13.87
C ALA A 81 -12.44 9.30 -15.24
N GLU A 82 -12.27 10.46 -15.88
CA GLU A 82 -11.55 10.59 -17.15
C GLU A 82 -10.07 10.26 -16.99
N ILE A 83 -9.42 10.76 -15.94
CA ILE A 83 -8.02 10.45 -15.63
C ILE A 83 -7.86 8.95 -15.33
N LEU A 84 -8.80 8.37 -14.58
CA LEU A 84 -8.80 6.93 -14.29
C LEU A 84 -8.92 6.12 -15.58
N LYS A 85 -9.80 6.51 -16.52
CA LYS A 85 -9.92 5.88 -17.82
C LYS A 85 -8.61 5.95 -18.62
N GLU A 86 -7.96 7.12 -18.66
CA GLU A 86 -6.65 7.29 -19.29
C GLU A 86 -5.56 6.43 -18.64
N THR A 87 -5.61 6.29 -17.31
CA THR A 87 -4.73 5.39 -16.55
C THR A 87 -4.94 3.94 -17.00
N MET A 88 -6.20 3.47 -17.06
CA MET A 88 -6.52 2.11 -17.50
C MET A 88 -6.15 1.85 -18.97
N ASN A 89 -6.15 2.88 -19.82
CA ASN A 89 -5.70 2.79 -21.22
C ASN A 89 -4.22 2.41 -21.37
N THR A 90 -3.42 2.51 -20.31
CA THR A 90 -1.99 2.15 -20.34
C THR A 90 -1.74 0.65 -20.17
N ALA A 91 -2.66 -0.11 -19.59
CA ALA A 91 -2.42 -1.48 -19.13
C ALA A 91 -3.20 -2.55 -19.91
N ASP A 92 -2.67 -3.78 -19.93
CA ASP A 92 -3.29 -4.95 -20.56
C ASP A 92 -4.25 -5.68 -19.62
N ALA A 93 -4.02 -5.57 -18.31
CA ALA A 93 -4.97 -6.00 -17.29
C ALA A 93 -4.76 -5.25 -15.98
N ILE A 94 -5.77 -5.32 -15.11
CA ILE A 94 -5.67 -4.81 -13.74
C ILE A 94 -6.14 -5.86 -12.75
N THR A 95 -5.58 -5.76 -11.55
CA THR A 95 -6.09 -6.44 -10.37
C THR A 95 -6.51 -5.39 -9.36
N VAL A 96 -7.68 -5.55 -8.76
CA VAL A 96 -8.25 -4.57 -7.82
C VAL A 96 -8.68 -5.30 -6.56
N SER A 97 -8.10 -4.94 -5.42
CA SER A 97 -8.72 -5.22 -4.13
C SER A 97 -9.84 -4.20 -3.93
N ALA A 98 -11.10 -4.61 -4.14
CA ALA A 98 -12.24 -3.71 -4.00
C ALA A 98 -12.45 -3.19 -2.56
N LYS A 99 -11.82 -3.84 -1.59
CA LYS A 99 -11.74 -3.45 -0.17
C LYS A 99 -11.01 -2.13 0.12
N LYS A 100 -10.81 -1.28 -0.90
CA LYS A 100 -9.99 -0.08 -0.88
C LYS A 100 -10.75 1.08 -1.52
N ASP A 101 -10.36 1.53 -2.71
CA ASP A 101 -11.03 2.64 -3.39
C ASP A 101 -12.48 2.36 -3.75
N PRO A 102 -12.89 1.15 -4.16
CA PRO A 102 -14.30 0.88 -4.42
C PRO A 102 -15.21 0.84 -3.19
N LEU A 103 -14.75 1.27 -2.00
CA LEU A 103 -15.58 1.55 -0.83
C LEU A 103 -16.42 0.38 -0.27
N VAL A 104 -16.04 -0.87 -0.56
CA VAL A 104 -16.73 -2.08 -0.05
C VAL A 104 -15.93 -2.83 1.02
N ASN A 105 -16.61 -3.69 1.80
CA ASN A 105 -15.98 -4.46 2.88
C ASN A 105 -15.27 -5.74 2.39
N ILE A 106 -15.75 -6.33 1.29
CA ILE A 106 -15.19 -7.50 0.62
C ILE A 106 -15.27 -7.29 -0.89
N GLY A 107 -14.52 -8.08 -1.66
CA GLY A 107 -14.55 -8.01 -3.12
C GLY A 107 -13.19 -7.83 -3.76
N GLY A 108 -13.09 -8.32 -4.99
CA GLY A 108 -11.96 -8.13 -5.88
C GLY A 108 -12.44 -8.11 -7.33
N LEU A 109 -11.61 -7.58 -8.21
CA LEU A 109 -11.88 -7.53 -9.64
C LEU A 109 -10.58 -7.79 -10.41
N ILE A 110 -10.69 -8.57 -11.48
CA ILE A 110 -9.70 -8.64 -12.55
C ILE A 110 -10.39 -8.12 -13.81
N ALA A 111 -9.78 -7.15 -14.48
CA ALA A 111 -10.24 -6.72 -15.79
C ALA A 111 -9.11 -6.89 -16.80
N CYS A 112 -9.45 -7.42 -17.98
CA CYS A 112 -8.51 -7.73 -19.04
C CYS A 112 -8.86 -6.92 -20.29
N ARG A 113 -7.84 -6.48 -21.03
CA ARG A 113 -8.01 -5.76 -22.30
C ARG A 113 -8.52 -6.65 -23.42
N THR A 114 -8.18 -7.94 -23.40
CA THR A 114 -8.49 -8.89 -24.47
C THR A 114 -9.27 -10.10 -23.97
N GLU A 115 -10.14 -10.62 -24.83
CA GLU A 115 -10.85 -11.87 -24.56
C GLU A 115 -9.90 -13.06 -24.38
N GLU A 116 -8.79 -13.10 -25.14
CA GLU A 116 -7.77 -14.13 -25.00
C GLU A 116 -7.24 -14.21 -23.56
N MET A 117 -6.90 -13.06 -22.96
CA MET A 117 -6.43 -13.02 -21.57
C MET A 117 -7.56 -13.38 -20.59
N TYR A 118 -8.78 -12.91 -20.83
CA TYR A 118 -9.95 -13.27 -20.03
C TYR A 118 -10.17 -14.79 -19.98
N TYR A 119 -10.21 -15.46 -21.14
CA TYR A 119 -10.41 -16.90 -21.22
C TYR A 119 -9.21 -17.70 -20.69
N LYS A 120 -7.99 -17.15 -20.74
CA LYS A 120 -6.81 -17.74 -20.10
C LYS A 120 -6.89 -17.73 -18.57
N LEU A 121 -7.50 -16.71 -17.97
CA LEU A 121 -7.60 -16.58 -16.51
C LEU A 121 -8.86 -17.24 -15.93
N THR A 122 -9.97 -17.27 -16.67
CA THR A 122 -11.27 -17.77 -16.22
C THR A 122 -11.23 -19.16 -15.57
N PRO A 123 -10.51 -20.17 -16.11
CA PRO A 123 -10.44 -21.48 -15.46
C PRO A 123 -9.89 -21.43 -14.03
N ARG A 124 -8.93 -20.52 -13.74
CA ARG A 124 -8.40 -20.34 -12.38
C ARG A 124 -9.42 -19.71 -11.44
N VAL A 125 -10.21 -18.76 -11.93
CA VAL A 125 -11.29 -18.15 -11.13
C VAL A 125 -12.29 -19.22 -10.71
N ILE A 126 -12.69 -20.11 -11.63
CA ILE A 126 -13.61 -21.22 -11.34
C ILE A 126 -13.01 -22.19 -10.29
N LEU A 127 -11.72 -22.51 -10.41
CA LEU A 127 -11.05 -23.46 -9.51
C LEU A 127 -10.84 -22.92 -8.09
N PHE A 128 -10.57 -21.62 -7.92
CA PHE A 128 -10.14 -21.06 -6.64
C PHE A 128 -11.17 -20.16 -5.96
N GLU A 129 -12.06 -19.50 -6.71
CA GLU A 129 -12.96 -18.46 -6.17
C GLU A 129 -14.43 -18.84 -6.36
N GLY A 130 -14.82 -19.27 -7.56
CA GLY A 130 -16.21 -19.60 -7.93
C GLY A 130 -16.50 -19.35 -9.41
N PHE A 131 -17.73 -19.60 -9.86
CA PHE A 131 -18.10 -19.43 -11.27
C PHE A 131 -17.86 -18.00 -11.77
N ALA A 132 -17.63 -17.86 -13.09
CA ALA A 132 -17.17 -16.61 -13.72
C ALA A 132 -18.09 -15.39 -13.50
N THR A 133 -19.37 -15.61 -13.20
CA THR A 133 -20.36 -14.54 -12.98
C THR A 133 -20.43 -14.04 -11.54
N TYR A 134 -19.77 -14.69 -10.58
CA TYR A 134 -19.77 -14.25 -9.18
C TYR A 134 -18.42 -14.31 -8.48
N GLY A 135 -17.49 -15.18 -8.91
CA GLY A 135 -16.09 -15.18 -8.46
C GLY A 135 -15.93 -15.18 -6.93
N GLY A 136 -16.73 -15.99 -6.23
CA GLY A 136 -16.69 -16.10 -4.76
C GLY A 136 -17.44 -15.01 -3.99
N LEU A 137 -18.10 -14.08 -4.67
CA LEU A 137 -18.88 -13.00 -4.05
C LEU A 137 -20.37 -13.31 -4.01
N ALA A 138 -21.06 -12.91 -2.93
CA ALA A 138 -22.51 -12.94 -2.94
C ALA A 138 -23.06 -11.86 -3.88
N GLY A 139 -24.25 -12.05 -4.43
CA GLY A 139 -24.86 -11.07 -5.35
C GLY A 139 -24.95 -9.66 -4.77
N ARG A 140 -25.23 -9.53 -3.46
CA ARG A 140 -25.23 -8.23 -2.76
C ARG A 140 -23.85 -7.55 -2.69
N ASP A 141 -22.76 -8.31 -2.66
CA ASP A 141 -21.41 -7.77 -2.63
C ASP A 141 -21.01 -7.27 -4.02
N LEU A 142 -21.50 -7.92 -5.08
CA LEU A 142 -21.39 -7.43 -6.46
C LEU A 142 -22.16 -6.12 -6.67
N GLU A 143 -23.38 -6.02 -6.12
CA GLU A 143 -24.18 -4.79 -6.17
C GLU A 143 -23.50 -3.64 -5.41
N ALA A 144 -23.03 -3.91 -4.19
CA ALA A 144 -22.28 -2.93 -3.40
C ALA A 144 -21.01 -2.48 -4.13
N LEU A 145 -20.31 -3.39 -4.82
CA LEU A 145 -19.14 -3.08 -5.63
C LEU A 145 -19.51 -2.18 -6.82
N ALA A 146 -20.61 -2.46 -7.52
CA ALA A 146 -21.07 -1.63 -8.62
C ALA A 146 -21.32 -0.19 -8.17
N VAL A 147 -22.04 0.00 -7.05
CA VAL A 147 -22.26 1.32 -6.43
C VAL A 147 -20.93 1.97 -6.03
N GLY A 148 -20.06 1.21 -5.36
CA GLY A 148 -18.77 1.70 -4.88
C GLY A 148 -17.81 2.17 -5.99
N LEU A 149 -17.84 1.53 -7.17
CA LEU A 149 -17.07 1.95 -8.34
C LEU A 149 -17.54 3.30 -8.91
N HIS A 150 -18.82 3.66 -8.75
CA HIS A 150 -19.32 4.99 -9.09
C HIS A 150 -18.98 6.03 -8.01
N GLU A 151 -19.10 5.67 -6.74
CA GLU A 151 -18.79 6.58 -5.63
C GLU A 151 -17.30 6.93 -5.51
N MET A 152 -16.40 5.97 -5.81
CA MET A 152 -14.96 6.15 -5.59
C MET A 152 -14.35 7.28 -6.39
N VAL A 153 -14.96 7.67 -7.52
CA VAL A 153 -14.46 8.75 -8.40
C VAL A 153 -15.06 10.11 -8.07
N ASN A 154 -15.90 10.20 -7.03
CA ASN A 154 -16.40 11.49 -6.55
C ASN A 154 -15.24 12.33 -6.00
N GLU A 155 -15.05 13.51 -6.58
CA GLU A 155 -13.89 14.35 -6.29
C GLU A 155 -13.92 14.96 -4.88
N GLU A 156 -15.09 15.39 -4.41
CA GLU A 156 -15.23 15.94 -3.05
C GLU A 156 -14.90 14.89 -1.99
N HIS A 157 -15.40 13.66 -2.19
CA HIS A 157 -15.06 12.51 -1.36
C HIS A 157 -13.55 12.27 -1.31
N LEU A 158 -12.89 12.22 -2.48
CA LEU A 158 -11.44 11.97 -2.57
C LEU A 158 -10.62 13.11 -1.96
N THR A 159 -11.04 14.36 -2.19
CA THR A 159 -10.40 15.56 -1.61
C THR A 159 -10.48 15.53 -0.10
N HIS A 160 -11.66 15.26 0.47
CA HIS A 160 -11.81 15.10 1.92
C HIS A 160 -10.96 13.93 2.45
N ARG A 161 -11.04 12.78 1.77
CA ARG A 161 -10.31 11.54 2.15
C ARG A 161 -8.80 11.74 2.20
N ILE A 162 -8.23 12.44 1.23
CA ILE A 162 -6.78 12.66 1.12
C ILE A 162 -6.36 13.79 2.06
N ALA A 163 -7.17 14.85 2.18
CA ALA A 163 -6.95 15.92 3.14
C ALA A 163 -6.94 15.40 4.58
N GLN A 164 -7.81 14.46 4.95
CA GLN A 164 -7.83 13.87 6.29
C GLN A 164 -6.53 13.12 6.62
N VAL A 165 -5.98 12.34 5.67
CA VAL A 165 -4.70 11.64 5.88
C VAL A 165 -3.56 12.64 5.97
N ARG A 166 -3.54 13.65 5.10
CA ARG A 166 -2.56 14.72 5.12
C ARG A 166 -2.61 15.49 6.45
N TYR A 167 -3.80 15.81 6.94
CA TYR A 167 -4.00 16.52 8.20
C TYR A 167 -3.37 15.78 9.38
N LEU A 168 -3.59 14.46 9.50
CA LEU A 168 -2.89 13.64 10.50
C LEU A 168 -1.37 13.72 10.36
N GLY A 169 -0.87 13.64 9.12
CA GLY A 169 0.57 13.71 8.85
C GLY A 169 1.17 15.07 9.19
N GLU A 170 0.46 16.17 8.92
CA GLU A 170 0.85 17.53 9.26
C GLU A 170 0.94 17.72 10.77
N LEU A 171 -0.08 17.31 11.54
CA LEU A 171 -0.07 17.36 13.01
C LEU A 171 1.14 16.62 13.60
N LEU A 172 1.45 15.42 13.09
CA LEU A 172 2.60 14.65 13.54
C LEU A 172 3.92 15.33 13.19
N SER A 173 4.02 15.90 11.99
CA SER A 173 5.23 16.56 11.51
C SER A 173 5.51 17.87 12.26
N GLU A 174 4.47 18.65 12.56
CA GLU A 174 4.55 19.84 13.39
C GLU A 174 5.03 19.52 14.81
N GLY A 175 4.64 18.38 15.36
CA GLY A 175 5.14 17.86 16.62
C GLY A 175 6.52 17.17 16.54
N GLY A 176 7.17 17.19 15.37
CA GLY A 176 8.53 16.68 15.17
C GLY A 176 8.65 15.17 14.97
N VAL A 177 7.53 14.45 14.77
CA VAL A 177 7.55 13.00 14.52
C VAL A 177 8.08 12.72 13.11
N PRO A 178 9.08 11.83 12.95
CA PRO A 178 9.68 11.57 11.64
C PRO A 178 8.70 10.78 10.74
N CYS A 179 8.07 11.48 9.81
CA CYS A 179 7.13 10.90 8.86
C CYS A 179 7.73 10.82 7.44
N ILE A 180 7.23 9.89 6.63
CA ILE A 180 7.52 9.86 5.19
C ILE A 180 6.76 10.98 4.50
N HIS A 181 7.49 11.84 3.77
CA HIS A 181 6.94 12.94 3.00
C HIS A 181 7.13 12.77 1.49
N PRO A 182 6.21 13.32 0.66
CA PRO A 182 4.93 13.89 1.06
C PRO A 182 3.96 12.82 1.59
N ILE A 183 2.94 13.20 2.36
CA ILE A 183 1.94 12.24 2.86
C ILE A 183 1.18 11.60 1.69
N GLY A 184 1.07 10.28 1.69
CA GLY A 184 0.39 9.51 0.65
C GLY A 184 -1.13 9.53 0.76
N GLY A 185 -1.79 8.80 -0.14
CA GLY A 185 -3.26 8.85 -0.26
C GLY A 185 -4.03 8.20 0.90
N HIS A 186 -3.43 7.24 1.61
CA HIS A 186 -4.19 6.34 2.48
C HIS A 186 -3.68 6.12 3.90
N ALA A 187 -2.46 6.56 4.18
CA ALA A 187 -1.83 6.32 5.46
C ALA A 187 -0.72 7.36 5.71
N VAL A 188 -0.44 7.58 6.98
CA VAL A 188 0.81 8.19 7.43
C VAL A 188 1.78 7.07 7.77
N PHE A 189 3.03 7.20 7.30
CA PHE A 189 4.10 6.26 7.60
C PHE A 189 5.11 7.00 8.47
N ILE A 190 5.29 6.53 9.70
CA ILE A 190 6.31 7.01 10.64
C ILE A 190 7.57 6.19 10.43
N ASP A 191 8.73 6.83 10.32
CA ASP A 191 10.02 6.16 10.36
C ASP A 191 10.33 5.78 11.82
N ALA A 192 10.07 4.52 12.16
CA ALA A 192 10.26 4.01 13.51
C ALA A 192 11.74 3.88 13.88
N GLY A 193 12.63 3.72 12.89
CA GLY A 193 14.07 3.73 13.10
C GLY A 193 14.56 5.12 13.54
N ALA A 194 14.01 6.19 12.94
CA ALA A 194 14.26 7.55 13.38
C ALA A 194 13.52 7.92 14.68
N PHE A 195 12.35 7.32 14.94
CA PHE A 195 11.58 7.54 16.17
C PHE A 195 12.25 6.91 17.40
N LEU A 196 12.83 5.71 17.26
CA LEU A 196 13.47 4.94 18.34
C LEU A 196 14.91 4.54 17.93
N PRO A 197 15.82 5.51 17.74
CA PRO A 197 17.15 5.26 17.16
C PRO A 197 18.05 4.39 18.03
N HIS A 198 17.77 4.31 19.33
CA HIS A 198 18.48 3.47 20.31
C HIS A 198 18.03 2.01 20.29
N ILE A 199 16.95 1.66 19.59
CA ILE A 199 16.47 0.27 19.44
C ILE A 199 17.03 -0.32 18.14
N PRO A 200 17.87 -1.36 18.18
CA PRO A 200 18.40 -1.98 16.98
C PRO A 200 17.28 -2.54 16.11
N GLN A 201 17.40 -2.42 14.78
CA GLN A 201 16.39 -2.89 13.83
C GLN A 201 16.04 -4.38 14.00
N GLY A 202 17.03 -5.21 14.36
CA GLY A 202 16.83 -6.63 14.65
C GLY A 202 15.99 -6.93 15.90
N SER A 203 15.67 -5.90 16.69
CA SER A 203 14.77 -5.92 17.85
C SER A 203 13.43 -5.22 17.58
N TYR A 204 13.10 -5.00 16.29
CA TYR A 204 11.77 -4.63 15.79
C TYR A 204 11.20 -3.30 16.34
N PRO A 205 11.89 -2.15 16.17
CA PRO A 205 11.42 -0.86 16.68
C PRO A 205 10.05 -0.43 16.12
N ALA A 206 9.69 -0.79 14.88
CA ALA A 206 8.35 -0.50 14.34
C ALA A 206 7.23 -1.22 15.12
N ASP A 207 7.51 -2.42 15.61
CA ASP A 207 6.58 -3.22 16.40
C ASP A 207 6.59 -2.79 17.87
N VAL A 208 7.74 -2.36 18.42
CA VAL A 208 7.80 -1.66 19.72
C VAL A 208 6.92 -0.42 19.69
N LEU A 209 7.05 0.41 18.65
CA LEU A 209 6.23 1.61 18.47
C LEU A 209 4.74 1.26 18.39
N SER A 210 4.38 0.15 17.72
CA SER A 210 3.00 -0.34 17.68
C SER A 210 2.46 -0.66 19.08
N VAL A 211 3.26 -1.30 19.94
CA VAL A 211 2.89 -1.60 21.33
C VAL A 211 2.71 -0.33 22.16
N GLU A 212 3.64 0.61 22.05
CA GLU A 212 3.62 1.84 22.85
C GLU A 212 2.46 2.76 22.48
N ILE A 213 2.16 2.91 21.18
CA ILE A 213 1.00 3.67 20.70
C ILE A 213 -0.32 2.99 21.12
N TYR A 214 -0.38 1.64 21.08
CA TYR A 214 -1.56 0.93 21.55
C TYR A 214 -1.77 1.09 23.06
N ARG A 215 -0.70 1.04 23.86
CA ARG A 215 -0.77 1.28 25.32
C ARG A 215 -1.20 2.69 25.67
N GLU A 216 -0.72 3.69 24.91
CA GLU A 216 -1.01 5.10 25.14
C GLU A 216 -2.47 5.43 24.80
N GLY A 217 -2.91 5.09 23.58
CA GLY A 217 -4.16 5.61 23.02
C GLY A 217 -5.16 4.55 22.58
N ALA A 218 -4.89 3.26 22.78
CA ALA A 218 -5.63 2.13 22.18
C ALA A 218 -5.71 2.22 20.64
N ILE A 219 -4.70 2.83 20.02
CA ILE A 219 -4.59 3.02 18.57
C ILE A 219 -3.79 1.86 17.99
N ARG A 220 -4.32 1.22 16.94
CA ARG A 220 -3.66 0.10 16.27
C ARG A 220 -3.23 0.48 14.86
N GLY A 221 -1.92 0.62 14.67
CA GLY A 221 -1.26 0.61 13.37
C GLY A 221 -0.57 -0.72 13.10
N ILE A 222 0.41 -0.72 12.20
CA ILE A 222 1.17 -1.92 11.86
C ILE A 222 2.65 -1.60 11.57
N GLY A 223 3.54 -2.40 12.14
CA GLY A 223 4.96 -2.42 11.79
C GLY A 223 5.17 -2.98 10.38
N LEU A 224 5.84 -2.20 9.55
CA LEU A 224 6.26 -2.50 8.17
C LEU A 224 7.78 -2.36 8.07
N GLY A 225 8.47 -3.00 9.01
CA GLY A 225 9.93 -3.02 9.15
C GLY A 225 10.47 -4.44 9.13
N ALA A 226 11.51 -4.71 9.93
CA ALA A 226 12.20 -6.00 9.98
C ALA A 226 11.26 -7.19 10.19
N LEU A 227 10.24 -7.11 11.05
CA LEU A 227 9.34 -8.24 11.27
C LEU A 227 8.54 -8.64 10.01
N ALA A 228 8.20 -7.65 9.18
CA ALA A 228 7.42 -7.85 7.97
C ALA A 228 8.27 -8.23 6.76
N PHE A 229 9.47 -7.69 6.65
CA PHE A 229 10.26 -7.73 5.41
C PHE A 229 11.71 -8.18 5.57
N GLU A 230 12.13 -8.64 6.75
CA GLU A 230 13.43 -9.29 6.84
C GLU A 230 13.49 -10.53 5.93
N ASN A 231 14.63 -10.69 5.28
CA ASN A 231 14.94 -11.90 4.55
C ASN A 231 15.97 -12.69 5.33
N VAL A 232 15.76 -14.00 5.44
CA VAL A 232 16.72 -14.93 6.03
C VAL A 232 17.23 -15.82 4.91
N ASP A 233 18.54 -15.78 4.65
CA ASP A 233 19.14 -16.72 3.71
C ASP A 233 19.06 -18.13 4.28
N GLU A 234 18.42 -19.05 3.53
CA GLU A 234 18.16 -20.42 4.02
C GLU A 234 19.43 -21.27 4.17
N LYS A 235 20.52 -20.90 3.48
CA LYS A 235 21.78 -21.63 3.51
C LYS A 235 22.68 -21.12 4.62
N THR A 236 22.75 -19.80 4.81
CA THR A 236 23.68 -19.17 5.75
C THR A 236 23.03 -18.76 7.08
N GLY A 237 21.71 -18.62 7.11
CA GLY A 237 20.97 -18.03 8.23
C GLY A 237 21.15 -16.52 8.36
N GLU A 238 21.81 -15.87 7.40
CA GLU A 238 22.06 -14.43 7.43
C GLU A 238 20.75 -13.65 7.28
N ARG A 239 20.56 -12.66 8.16
CA ARG A 239 19.39 -11.78 8.17
C ARG A 239 19.73 -10.49 7.41
N THR A 240 18.94 -10.19 6.39
CA THR A 240 18.95 -8.89 5.70
C THR A 240 17.69 -8.13 6.07
N PHE A 241 17.86 -6.91 6.57
CA PHE A 241 16.75 -6.04 6.97
C PHE A 241 16.31 -5.10 5.84
N PRO A 242 15.03 -4.68 5.82
CA PRO A 242 14.58 -3.68 4.86
C PRO A 242 15.27 -2.34 5.13
N LYS A 243 15.49 -1.55 4.07
CA LYS A 243 16.08 -0.22 4.19
C LYS A 243 15.24 0.74 5.04
N LEU A 244 13.93 0.56 5.04
CA LEU A 244 12.99 1.39 5.78
C LEU A 244 12.38 0.57 6.92
N GLU A 245 12.32 1.19 8.10
CA GLU A 245 11.74 0.63 9.31
C GLU A 245 10.49 1.45 9.66
N LEU A 246 9.36 1.11 9.03
CA LEU A 246 8.18 1.98 9.05
C LEU A 246 7.11 1.48 9.99
N TYR A 247 6.37 2.39 10.61
CA TYR A 247 5.09 2.14 11.25
C TYR A 247 3.97 2.83 10.47
N ARG A 248 2.96 2.07 10.04
CA ARG A 248 1.87 2.57 9.19
C ARG A 248 0.59 2.80 9.98
N LEU A 249 0.09 4.04 9.91
CA LEU A 249 -1.23 4.46 10.35
C LEU A 249 -2.17 4.54 9.15
N ALA A 250 -2.88 3.45 8.87
CA ALA A 250 -3.84 3.41 7.76
C ALA A 250 -5.19 4.02 8.18
N VAL A 251 -5.71 4.94 7.36
CA VAL A 251 -6.98 5.63 7.62
C VAL A 251 -8.09 5.02 6.76
N ASN A 252 -9.12 4.51 7.42
CA ASN A 252 -10.29 3.94 6.74
C ASN A 252 -11.13 5.05 6.08
N ARG A 253 -11.63 4.79 4.88
CA ARG A 253 -12.51 5.73 4.16
C ARG A 253 -13.85 5.86 4.91
N ARG A 254 -14.31 7.10 5.12
CA ARG A 254 -15.63 7.42 5.71
C ARG A 254 -15.91 6.80 7.08
N THR A 255 -14.87 6.53 7.88
CA THR A 255 -15.03 5.90 9.20
C THR A 255 -14.73 6.87 10.34
N TYR A 256 -13.65 7.65 10.22
CA TYR A 256 -13.15 8.51 11.29
C TYR A 256 -13.34 10.00 10.96
N THR A 257 -13.33 10.82 11.99
CA THR A 257 -13.43 12.30 11.91
C THR A 257 -12.07 12.95 12.16
N ASN A 258 -11.97 14.27 11.98
CA ASN A 258 -10.74 15.00 12.31
C ASN A 258 -10.40 14.96 13.80
N SER A 259 -11.40 14.94 14.70
CA SER A 259 -11.15 14.74 16.13
C SER A 259 -10.51 13.39 16.45
N HIS A 260 -10.80 12.35 15.66
CA HIS A 260 -10.05 11.09 15.78
C HIS A 260 -8.61 11.24 15.28
N MET A 261 -8.35 12.05 14.25
CA MET A 261 -6.98 12.33 13.79
C MET A 261 -6.20 13.13 14.83
N GLU A 262 -6.83 14.12 15.46
CA GLU A 262 -6.27 14.90 16.57
C GLU A 262 -5.92 13.99 17.75
N TYR A 263 -6.85 13.15 18.21
CA TYR A 263 -6.60 12.18 19.28
C TYR A 263 -5.44 11.23 18.96
N VAL A 264 -5.36 10.75 17.70
CA VAL A 264 -4.25 9.91 17.25
C VAL A 264 -2.93 10.67 17.28
N ALA A 265 -2.90 11.90 16.78
CA ALA A 265 -1.71 12.73 16.79
C ALA A 265 -1.24 13.02 18.23
N GLU A 266 -2.14 13.49 19.10
CA GLU A 266 -1.85 13.76 20.51
C GLU A 266 -1.26 12.54 21.22
N SER A 267 -1.89 11.37 21.08
CA SER A 267 -1.40 10.12 21.68
C SER A 267 0.01 9.77 21.19
N ILE A 268 0.27 9.89 19.89
CA ILE A 268 1.60 9.59 19.33
C ILE A 268 2.64 10.61 19.80
N LEU A 269 2.26 11.88 19.95
CA LEU A 269 3.15 12.91 20.47
C LEU A 269 3.53 12.68 21.93
N GLU A 270 2.62 12.15 22.76
CA GLU A 270 2.97 11.71 24.13
C GLU A 270 3.98 10.56 24.12
N VAL A 271 3.79 9.55 23.25
CA VAL A 271 4.78 8.48 23.05
C VAL A 271 6.12 9.07 22.58
N TYR A 272 6.09 10.03 21.66
CA TYR A 272 7.29 10.65 21.11
C TYR A 272 8.06 11.46 22.17
N LYS A 273 7.36 12.17 23.07
CA LYS A 273 7.98 12.91 24.19
C LYS A 273 8.75 11.98 25.12
N ARG A 274 8.22 10.79 25.40
CA ARG A 274 8.84 9.80 26.29
C ARG A 274 9.71 8.76 25.58
N ARG A 275 10.01 8.93 24.29
CA ARG A 275 10.69 7.91 23.46
C ARG A 275 12.01 7.38 24.01
N GLU A 276 12.81 8.25 24.64
CA GLU A 276 14.11 7.90 25.24
C GLU A 276 13.97 6.98 26.47
N SER A 277 12.78 6.92 27.08
CA SER A 277 12.49 6.01 28.19
C SER A 277 12.15 4.59 27.73
N ILE A 278 11.85 4.39 26.44
CA ILE A 278 11.46 3.10 25.86
C ILE A 278 12.73 2.27 25.63
N ASN A 279 13.18 1.54 26.65
CA ASN A 279 14.47 0.83 26.66
C ASN A 279 14.32 -0.69 26.54
N TYR A 280 13.47 -1.13 25.61
CA TYR A 280 13.26 -2.55 25.31
C TYR A 280 13.03 -2.75 23.81
N GLY A 281 13.42 -3.91 23.31
CA GLY A 281 13.08 -4.39 21.97
C GLY A 281 12.13 -5.58 22.04
N LEU A 282 11.86 -6.21 20.90
CA LEU A 282 11.07 -7.43 20.83
C LEU A 282 11.93 -8.59 20.33
N LYS A 283 11.62 -9.80 20.78
CA LYS A 283 12.13 -11.06 20.22
C LYS A 283 10.96 -11.93 19.77
N VAL A 284 11.17 -12.70 18.71
CA VAL A 284 10.19 -13.67 18.21
C VAL A 284 10.28 -14.95 19.04
N THR A 285 9.17 -15.37 19.64
CA THR A 285 9.06 -16.65 20.39
C THR A 285 8.35 -17.74 19.61
N TYR A 286 7.56 -17.35 18.61
CA TYR A 286 6.95 -18.25 17.65
C TYR A 286 6.97 -17.60 16.27
N GLU A 287 7.40 -18.36 15.26
CA GLU A 287 7.35 -17.97 13.85
C GLU A 287 6.50 -19.01 13.09
N PRO A 288 5.50 -18.58 12.29
CA PRO A 288 4.70 -19.52 11.50
C PRO A 288 5.56 -20.25 10.47
N PRO A 289 5.24 -21.52 10.14
CA PRO A 289 6.01 -22.32 9.18
C PRO A 289 5.86 -21.82 7.72
N VAL A 290 4.92 -20.90 7.48
CA VAL A 290 4.65 -20.36 6.15
C VAL A 290 5.44 -19.07 5.95
N LYS A 291 6.33 -19.08 4.97
CA LYS A 291 7.13 -17.89 4.59
C LYS A 291 6.25 -16.70 4.25
N GLY A 292 6.70 -15.51 4.64
CA GLY A 292 6.00 -14.24 4.39
C GLY A 292 4.84 -13.96 5.35
N LEU A 293 4.45 -14.92 6.22
CA LEU A 293 3.38 -14.73 7.19
C LEU A 293 3.87 -14.36 8.60
N LYS A 294 5.18 -14.16 8.78
CA LYS A 294 5.81 -13.85 10.08
C LYS A 294 5.10 -12.72 10.82
N HIS A 295 5.02 -11.53 10.22
CA HIS A 295 4.35 -10.37 10.81
C HIS A 295 2.85 -10.51 11.05
N PHE A 296 2.19 -11.54 10.50
CA PHE A 296 0.78 -11.80 10.77
C PHE A 296 0.55 -12.67 12.00
N LEU A 297 1.42 -13.65 12.23
CA LEU A 297 1.17 -14.74 13.18
C LEU A 297 2.27 -14.93 14.22
N ALA A 298 3.37 -14.18 14.16
CA ALA A 298 4.45 -14.31 15.11
C ALA A 298 4.00 -13.92 16.53
N HIS A 299 4.50 -14.65 17.52
CA HIS A 299 4.42 -14.22 18.92
C HIS A 299 5.70 -13.50 19.30
N LEU A 300 5.54 -12.38 20.03
CA LEU A 300 6.63 -11.51 20.42
C LEU A 300 6.67 -11.38 21.94
N GLU A 301 7.88 -11.29 22.49
CA GLU A 301 8.10 -10.94 23.89
C GLU A 301 9.04 -9.74 24.00
N PRO A 302 8.86 -8.87 25.01
CA PRO A 302 9.81 -7.82 25.29
C PRO A 302 11.17 -8.41 25.71
N VAL A 303 12.24 -7.80 25.21
CA VAL A 303 13.62 -8.08 25.61
C VAL A 303 14.30 -6.77 26.01
N LYS A 304 15.01 -6.78 27.13
CA LYS A 304 15.73 -5.61 27.62
C LYS A 304 16.93 -5.31 26.70
N LEU A 305 17.15 -4.03 26.40
CA LEU A 305 18.30 -3.53 25.63
C LEU A 305 19.45 -3.12 26.56
#